data_AF-A0A3Q7PCY0-F1
#
_entry.id   AF-A0A3Q7PCY0-F1
#
_cell.length_a   1.000
_cell.length_b   1.000
_cell.length_c   1.000
_cell.angle_alpha   90.00
_cell.angle_beta   90.00
_cell.angle_gamma   90.00
#
_symmetry.space_group_name_H-M   'P 1'
#
loop_
_entity.id
_entity.type
_entity.pdbx_description
1 polymer ?
#
loop_
_entity_poly.entity_id
_entity_poly.type
_entity_poly.pdbx_seq_one_letter_code
_entity_poly.pdbx_strand_id
1 'polypeptide(L)'
;MVVIGPQVTMEKELRSTILFNASKKEVFTTNNGYKSLQKRLRSNWKIQSLKDEITSEKLIGVKLWITAGPREKFTAAEFEVLKKYLDGGGDILVMLGEGGESRFDTNINFLLEEYGIMVNNDAVVRNVYYKYFHPKEALVSNGVLNRALTFVYPFGATLSVMKPAVAVLSTGSVCFPLNRPILAFYHSKNQGGKLAVLGSCHMFSDQYLDKEENSKIMDVVFQWLTTGDIHLNQIDAEDPEISDYMMLPDTATLSERLRVCLQEGDENPRDFTTLFDLSIYQLDTTSLPKVIKSVPVALGAALRSILSVWFENLSLGTGVRVMAYVVCKTCSQVCDEADKDSWENWGGGRWRGNCGRLLCSRLRIRHLG
;
A
#
# COMPACT_ATOMS: atom_id res chain seq x y z
N MET A 1 -1.13 33.17 -41.34
CA MET A 1 -2.54 33.45 -40.96
C MET A 1 -3.35 32.23 -41.33
N VAL A 2 -3.54 31.31 -40.38
CA VAL A 2 -4.39 30.12 -40.59
C VAL A 2 -5.81 30.54 -40.26
N VAL A 3 -6.69 30.46 -41.27
CA VAL A 3 -8.10 30.85 -41.18
C VAL A 3 -8.82 29.75 -40.39
N ILE A 4 -9.22 30.05 -39.16
CA ILE A 4 -10.08 29.20 -38.33
C ILE A 4 -11.50 29.30 -38.92
N GLY A 5 -12.05 28.18 -39.39
CA GLY A 5 -13.38 28.13 -40.00
C GLY A 5 -14.52 28.34 -38.99
N PRO A 6 -15.72 28.75 -39.43
CA PRO A 6 -16.81 29.24 -38.56
C PRO A 6 -17.57 28.16 -37.76
N GLN A 7 -17.24 26.87 -37.92
CA GLN A 7 -18.01 25.78 -37.31
C GLN A 7 -17.65 25.51 -35.84
N VAL A 8 -16.40 25.75 -35.44
CA VAL A 8 -15.93 25.53 -34.05
C VAL A 8 -16.57 26.52 -33.06
N THR A 9 -17.03 27.68 -33.53
CA THR A 9 -17.60 28.73 -32.69
C THR A 9 -19.02 28.46 -32.23
N MET A 10 -19.83 27.66 -32.95
CA MET A 10 -21.24 27.43 -32.58
C MET A 10 -21.44 26.32 -31.51
N GLU A 11 -20.61 25.28 -31.48
CA GLU A 11 -20.69 24.24 -30.42
C GLU A 11 -20.28 24.77 -29.04
N LYS A 12 -19.39 25.78 -29.03
CA LYS A 12 -18.85 26.40 -27.80
C LYS A 12 -19.91 27.14 -26.99
N GLU A 13 -21.03 27.55 -27.60
CA GLU A 13 -22.09 28.31 -26.93
C GLU A 13 -23.12 27.44 -26.20
N LEU A 14 -23.34 26.17 -26.61
CA LEU A 14 -24.40 25.32 -26.07
C LEU A 14 -23.97 24.41 -24.91
N ARG A 15 -22.68 24.04 -24.83
CA ARG A 15 -22.14 23.18 -23.76
C ARG A 15 -20.84 23.79 -23.23
N SER A 16 -20.95 24.76 -22.33
CA SER A 16 -19.80 25.51 -21.76
C SER A 16 -19.58 25.26 -20.27
N THR A 17 -20.29 24.29 -19.68
CA THR A 17 -20.23 24.01 -18.25
C THR A 17 -19.51 22.69 -17.95
N ILE A 18 -18.58 22.72 -16.99
CA ILE A 18 -17.96 21.54 -16.38
C ILE A 18 -18.64 21.32 -15.02
N LEU A 19 -19.14 20.10 -14.81
CA LEU A 19 -19.88 19.72 -13.62
C LEU A 19 -19.04 18.77 -12.77
N PHE A 20 -18.70 19.19 -11.55
CA PHE A 20 -18.04 18.34 -10.56
C PHE A 20 -19.09 17.69 -9.66
N ASN A 21 -19.08 16.36 -9.59
CA ASN A 21 -19.95 15.61 -8.70
C ASN A 21 -19.51 15.76 -7.24
N ALA A 22 -20.48 15.97 -6.37
CA ALA A 22 -20.32 16.02 -4.91
C ALA A 22 -21.45 15.24 -4.20
N SER A 23 -22.26 14.48 -4.95
CA SER A 23 -23.42 13.73 -4.43
C SER A 23 -23.04 12.40 -3.79
N LYS A 24 -21.88 11.83 -4.12
CA LYS A 24 -21.42 10.51 -3.65
C LYS A 24 -20.27 10.61 -2.67
N LYS A 25 -20.22 11.70 -1.89
CA LYS A 25 -19.20 11.98 -0.88
C LYS A 25 -17.77 11.89 -1.41
N GLU A 26 -17.56 12.46 -2.60
CA GLU A 26 -16.27 12.52 -3.27
C GLU A 26 -15.15 13.00 -2.34
N VAL A 27 -13.95 12.43 -2.50
CA VAL A 27 -12.75 12.85 -1.76
C VAL A 27 -12.39 14.29 -2.12
N PHE A 28 -12.43 14.61 -3.42
CA PHE A 28 -12.14 15.94 -3.92
C PHE A 28 -13.38 16.57 -4.55
N THR A 29 -13.60 17.84 -4.23
CA THR A 29 -14.74 18.61 -4.74
C THR A 29 -14.26 19.99 -5.14
N THR A 30 -15.14 20.80 -5.72
CA THR A 30 -14.83 22.21 -6.03
C THR A 30 -14.38 23.03 -4.82
N ASN A 31 -14.79 22.63 -3.60
CA ASN A 31 -14.41 23.30 -2.37
C ASN A 31 -13.13 22.72 -1.74
N ASN A 32 -12.80 21.46 -2.04
CA ASN A 32 -11.74 20.73 -1.35
C ASN A 32 -10.75 20.08 -2.34
N GLY A 33 -9.50 20.54 -2.30
CA GLY A 33 -8.34 19.95 -2.99
C GLY A 33 -8.16 20.25 -4.48
N TYR A 34 -9.15 20.85 -5.14
CA TYR A 34 -9.08 21.23 -6.57
C TYR A 34 -9.15 22.74 -6.82
N LYS A 35 -8.68 23.58 -5.90
CA LYS A 35 -8.75 25.04 -6.10
C LYS A 35 -7.89 25.51 -7.28
N SER A 36 -6.72 24.91 -7.45
CA SER A 36 -5.76 25.22 -8.52
C SER A 36 -6.25 24.70 -9.87
N LEU A 37 -6.77 23.48 -9.90
CA LEU A 37 -7.46 22.90 -11.06
C LEU A 37 -8.64 23.80 -11.48
N GLN A 38 -9.48 24.19 -10.53
CA GLN A 38 -10.62 25.06 -10.77
C GLN A 38 -10.20 26.41 -11.33
N LYS A 39 -9.15 27.02 -10.77
CA LYS A 39 -8.61 28.31 -11.25
C LYS A 39 -8.17 28.23 -12.71
N ARG A 40 -7.50 27.14 -13.12
CA ARG A 40 -7.07 26.93 -14.51
C ARG A 40 -8.27 26.74 -15.44
N LEU A 41 -9.25 25.92 -15.05
CA LEU A 41 -10.42 25.62 -15.87
C LEU A 41 -11.40 26.80 -16.00
N ARG A 42 -11.51 27.66 -14.99
CA ARG A 42 -12.37 28.88 -15.01
C ARG A 42 -12.00 29.88 -16.10
N SER A 43 -10.81 29.77 -16.69
CA SER A 43 -10.40 30.62 -17.82
C SER A 43 -11.30 30.44 -19.04
N ASN A 44 -11.75 29.20 -19.29
CA ASN A 44 -12.46 28.82 -20.52
C ASN A 44 -13.85 28.24 -20.25
N TRP A 45 -14.12 27.76 -19.03
CA TRP A 45 -15.33 26.99 -18.70
C TRP A 45 -16.02 27.51 -17.45
N LYS A 46 -17.36 27.41 -17.44
CA LYS A 46 -18.14 27.65 -16.22
C LYS A 46 -18.10 26.39 -15.36
N ILE A 47 -17.75 26.52 -14.08
CA ILE A 47 -17.63 25.38 -13.18
C ILE A 47 -18.79 25.36 -12.20
N GLN A 48 -19.49 24.24 -12.14
CA GLN A 48 -20.59 23.98 -11.21
C GLN A 48 -20.32 22.72 -10.40
N SER A 49 -20.93 22.64 -9.22
CA SER A 49 -20.86 21.47 -8.34
C SER A 49 -22.24 20.88 -8.17
N LEU A 50 -22.39 19.58 -8.39
CA LEU A 50 -23.65 18.85 -8.22
C LEU A 50 -23.69 18.19 -6.84
N LYS A 51 -24.63 18.61 -5.98
CA LYS A 51 -24.80 18.02 -4.64
C LYS A 51 -25.96 17.03 -4.55
N ASP A 52 -27.01 17.22 -5.33
CA ASP A 52 -28.17 16.31 -5.32
C ASP A 52 -28.00 15.20 -6.37
N GLU A 53 -28.99 14.31 -6.44
CA GLU A 53 -28.99 13.14 -7.32
C GLU A 53 -28.77 13.49 -8.80
N ILE A 54 -28.15 12.55 -9.51
CA ILE A 54 -27.80 12.68 -10.93
C ILE A 54 -29.05 12.43 -11.78
N THR A 55 -29.60 13.51 -12.33
CA THR A 55 -30.74 13.46 -13.27
C THR A 55 -30.35 13.97 -14.65
N SER A 56 -31.02 13.49 -15.69
CA SER A 56 -30.78 13.90 -17.08
C SER A 56 -30.97 15.42 -17.27
N GLU A 57 -31.91 16.02 -16.57
CA GLU A 57 -32.20 17.46 -16.61
C GLU A 57 -31.01 18.31 -16.17
N LYS A 58 -30.29 17.87 -15.13
CA LYS A 58 -29.12 18.59 -14.60
C LYS A 58 -27.87 18.44 -15.46
N LEU A 59 -27.85 17.44 -16.34
CA LEU A 59 -26.77 17.22 -17.29
C LEU A 59 -26.99 17.98 -18.60
N ILE A 60 -28.13 18.64 -18.78
CA ILE A 60 -28.39 19.48 -19.96
C ILE A 60 -27.45 20.69 -19.95
N GLY A 61 -26.74 20.91 -21.06
CA GLY A 61 -25.78 22.02 -21.22
C GLY A 61 -24.43 21.80 -20.53
N VAL A 62 -24.22 20.64 -19.93
CA VAL A 62 -22.92 20.21 -19.39
C VAL A 62 -22.10 19.59 -20.52
N LYS A 63 -20.83 20.00 -20.62
CA LYS A 63 -19.87 19.43 -21.55
C LYS A 63 -19.15 18.23 -20.94
N LEU A 64 -18.69 18.39 -19.71
CA LEU A 64 -17.88 17.40 -18.99
C LEU A 64 -18.43 17.19 -17.58
N TRP A 65 -18.72 15.94 -17.24
CA TRP A 65 -19.04 15.52 -15.88
C TRP A 65 -17.82 14.84 -15.25
N ILE A 66 -17.48 15.23 -14.02
CA ILE A 66 -16.29 14.77 -13.31
C ILE A 66 -16.68 14.19 -11.97
N THR A 67 -16.22 12.97 -11.66
CA THR A 67 -16.27 12.41 -10.30
C THR A 67 -14.86 12.10 -9.81
N ALA A 68 -14.57 12.50 -8.57
CA ALA A 68 -13.22 12.46 -8.00
C ALA A 68 -13.19 11.70 -6.68
N GLY A 69 -12.99 10.39 -6.80
CA GLY A 69 -13.00 9.45 -5.68
C GLY A 69 -14.38 9.35 -5.03
N PRO A 70 -15.42 8.89 -5.75
CA PRO A 70 -16.73 8.65 -5.15
C PRO A 70 -16.61 7.62 -4.03
N ARG A 71 -17.26 7.87 -2.88
CA ARG A 71 -17.23 6.99 -1.69
C ARG A 71 -18.60 6.44 -1.32
N GLU A 72 -19.50 6.41 -2.30
CA GLU A 72 -20.85 5.91 -2.15
C GLU A 72 -21.26 5.20 -3.44
N LYS A 73 -22.22 4.30 -3.32
CA LYS A 73 -22.69 3.48 -4.44
C LYS A 73 -23.67 4.28 -5.30
N PHE A 74 -23.54 4.09 -6.60
CA PHE A 74 -24.46 4.57 -7.60
C PHE A 74 -25.61 3.56 -7.76
N THR A 75 -26.79 4.09 -8.02
CA THR A 75 -27.99 3.31 -8.32
C THR A 75 -28.02 2.96 -9.81
N ALA A 76 -28.77 1.92 -10.18
CA ALA A 76 -28.95 1.55 -11.59
C ALA A 76 -29.53 2.69 -12.43
N ALA A 77 -30.44 3.49 -11.86
CA ALA A 77 -31.01 4.66 -12.52
C ALA A 77 -29.95 5.73 -12.85
N GLU A 78 -29.02 5.99 -11.92
CA GLU A 78 -27.92 6.92 -12.16
C GLU A 78 -26.98 6.43 -13.28
N PHE A 79 -26.70 5.12 -13.32
CA PHE A 79 -25.93 4.54 -14.42
C PHE A 79 -26.62 4.66 -15.77
N GLU A 80 -27.94 4.43 -15.84
CA GLU A 80 -28.69 4.64 -17.08
C GLU A 80 -28.65 6.10 -17.55
N VAL A 81 -28.71 7.06 -16.62
CA VAL A 81 -28.58 8.48 -16.95
C VAL A 81 -27.19 8.81 -17.49
N LEU A 82 -26.12 8.28 -16.86
CA LEU A 82 -24.74 8.49 -17.32
C LEU A 82 -24.48 7.86 -18.69
N LYS A 83 -25.02 6.67 -18.95
CA LYS A 83 -24.93 6.02 -20.27
C LYS A 83 -25.62 6.85 -21.35
N LYS A 84 -26.87 7.29 -21.09
CA LYS A 84 -27.60 8.18 -22.00
C LYS A 84 -26.85 9.51 -22.23
N TYR A 85 -26.18 10.03 -21.21
CA TYR A 85 -25.38 11.25 -21.32
C TYR A 85 -24.13 11.05 -22.18
N LEU A 86 -23.39 9.95 -21.99
CA LEU A 86 -22.24 9.60 -22.82
C LEU A 86 -22.65 9.34 -24.28
N ASP A 87 -23.75 8.60 -24.48
CA ASP A 87 -24.31 8.36 -25.80
C ASP A 87 -24.75 9.67 -26.46
N GLY A 88 -25.34 10.61 -25.71
CA GLY A 88 -25.69 11.97 -26.18
C GLY A 88 -24.51 12.90 -26.50
N GLY A 89 -23.27 12.36 -26.54
CA GLY A 89 -22.04 13.10 -26.82
C GLY A 89 -21.54 13.93 -25.64
N GLY A 90 -21.98 13.63 -24.42
CA GLY A 90 -21.42 14.19 -23.19
C GLY A 90 -20.08 13.54 -22.87
N ASP A 91 -19.20 14.28 -22.19
CA ASP A 91 -17.89 13.77 -21.80
C ASP A 91 -17.87 13.43 -20.30
N ILE A 92 -17.19 12.34 -19.92
CA ILE A 92 -17.09 11.86 -18.53
C ILE A 92 -15.61 11.69 -18.15
N LEU A 93 -15.24 12.21 -16.98
CA LEU A 93 -13.96 11.94 -16.33
C LEU A 93 -14.20 11.28 -14.97
N VAL A 94 -13.77 10.03 -14.84
CA VAL A 94 -13.80 9.28 -13.59
C VAL A 94 -12.40 9.20 -13.01
N MET A 95 -12.24 9.62 -11.76
CA MET A 95 -10.99 9.48 -11.04
C MET A 95 -11.21 8.67 -9.77
N LEU A 96 -10.41 7.63 -9.55
CA LEU A 96 -10.36 6.88 -8.29
C LEU A 96 -8.98 7.01 -7.66
N GLY A 97 -8.78 6.42 -6.48
CA GLY A 97 -7.48 6.36 -5.82
C GLY A 97 -7.03 4.92 -5.59
N GLU A 98 -5.97 4.77 -4.82
CA GLU A 98 -5.44 3.48 -4.41
C GLU A 98 -6.47 2.60 -3.68
N GLY A 99 -6.30 1.28 -3.82
CA GLY A 99 -7.24 0.29 -3.29
C GLY A 99 -8.57 0.24 -4.04
N GLY A 100 -8.70 1.03 -5.12
CA GLY A 100 -9.78 0.96 -6.09
C GLY A 100 -11.18 1.04 -5.47
N GLU A 101 -12.07 0.20 -5.98
CA GLU A 101 -13.46 0.14 -5.53
C GLU A 101 -13.58 -0.39 -4.10
N SER A 102 -12.76 -1.37 -3.71
CA SER A 102 -12.83 -1.99 -2.38
C SER A 102 -12.52 -1.03 -1.24
N ARG A 103 -11.58 -0.09 -1.44
CA ARG A 103 -11.24 0.91 -0.42
C ARG A 103 -12.22 2.08 -0.38
N PHE A 104 -12.78 2.44 -1.54
CA PHE A 104 -13.71 3.55 -1.67
C PHE A 104 -15.17 3.16 -1.40
N ASP A 105 -15.50 1.87 -1.31
CA ASP A 105 -16.87 1.34 -1.12
C ASP A 105 -17.88 1.92 -2.14
N THR A 106 -17.45 2.03 -3.38
CA THR A 106 -18.29 2.44 -4.51
C THR A 106 -18.61 1.22 -5.38
N ASN A 107 -19.30 1.42 -6.51
CA ASN A 107 -19.65 0.38 -7.48
C ASN A 107 -19.45 0.89 -8.92
N ILE A 108 -18.51 1.82 -9.11
CA ILE A 108 -18.29 2.50 -10.38
C ILE A 108 -17.77 1.56 -11.48
N ASN A 109 -17.11 0.45 -11.12
CA ASN A 109 -16.61 -0.51 -12.11
C ASN A 109 -17.76 -1.12 -12.93
N PHE A 110 -18.97 -1.25 -12.37
CA PHE A 110 -20.15 -1.71 -13.14
C PHE A 110 -20.44 -0.84 -14.38
N LEU A 111 -20.15 0.47 -14.32
CA LEU A 111 -20.26 1.35 -15.48
C LEU A 111 -19.06 1.22 -16.40
N LEU A 112 -17.85 1.19 -15.83
CA LEU A 112 -16.60 1.24 -16.58
C LEU A 112 -16.34 -0.05 -17.38
N GLU A 113 -16.73 -1.20 -16.84
CA GLU A 113 -16.52 -2.52 -17.46
C GLU A 113 -17.22 -2.63 -18.81
N GLU A 114 -18.40 -2.00 -18.98
CA GLU A 114 -19.13 -1.95 -20.25
C GLU A 114 -18.34 -1.22 -21.35
N TYR A 115 -17.45 -0.32 -20.96
CA TYR A 115 -16.55 0.40 -21.85
C TYR A 115 -15.15 -0.23 -21.95
N GLY A 116 -14.94 -1.38 -21.29
CA GLY A 116 -13.67 -2.10 -21.27
C GLY A 116 -12.63 -1.51 -20.33
N ILE A 117 -13.03 -0.79 -19.28
CA ILE A 117 -12.11 -0.23 -18.29
C ILE A 117 -12.52 -0.73 -16.89
N MET A 118 -11.56 -1.10 -16.06
CA MET A 118 -11.81 -1.46 -14.66
C MET A 118 -10.70 -0.91 -13.77
N VAL A 119 -11.05 -0.32 -12.62
CA VAL A 119 -10.07 0.11 -11.62
C VAL A 119 -9.72 -1.07 -10.73
N ASN A 120 -8.43 -1.41 -10.65
CA ASN A 120 -7.94 -2.49 -9.81
C ASN A 120 -7.87 -2.07 -8.33
N ASN A 121 -7.93 -3.05 -7.43
CA ASN A 121 -7.83 -2.82 -5.99
C ASN A 121 -6.38 -2.93 -5.51
N ASP A 122 -5.45 -2.29 -6.22
CA ASP A 122 -4.03 -2.27 -5.92
C ASP A 122 -3.53 -0.85 -5.60
N ALA A 123 -2.24 -0.72 -5.29
CA ALA A 123 -1.59 0.55 -5.10
C ALA A 123 -0.27 0.57 -5.86
N VAL A 124 -0.07 1.62 -6.65
CA VAL A 124 1.19 1.88 -7.33
C VAL A 124 2.20 2.39 -6.31
N VAL A 125 3.34 1.73 -6.24
CA VAL A 125 4.45 2.09 -5.36
C VAL A 125 5.70 2.29 -6.19
N ARG A 126 6.56 3.21 -5.77
CA ARG A 126 7.87 3.36 -6.40
C ARG A 126 8.80 2.21 -6.01
N ASN A 127 9.75 1.88 -6.88
CA ASN A 127 10.80 0.90 -6.57
C ASN A 127 11.97 1.52 -5.79
N VAL A 128 12.32 2.78 -6.08
CA VAL A 128 13.47 3.47 -5.49
C VAL A 128 13.01 4.75 -4.80
N TYR A 129 13.57 5.03 -3.63
CA TYR A 129 13.34 6.31 -2.96
C TYR A 129 13.84 7.48 -3.82
N TYR A 130 12.99 8.48 -4.01
CA TYR A 130 13.34 9.66 -4.79
C TYR A 130 12.39 10.82 -4.48
N LYS A 131 12.93 11.94 -3.96
CA LYS A 131 12.29 13.27 -3.73
C LYS A 131 11.09 13.34 -2.78
N TYR A 132 10.27 12.31 -2.72
CA TYR A 132 9.00 12.24 -2.01
C TYR A 132 9.08 11.21 -0.86
N PHE A 133 8.41 11.47 0.26
CA PHE A 133 8.58 10.65 1.47
C PHE A 133 7.78 9.33 1.42
N HIS A 134 6.55 9.37 0.89
CA HIS A 134 5.65 8.22 0.94
C HIS A 134 5.81 7.30 -0.28
N PRO A 135 6.09 5.98 -0.17
CA PRO A 135 6.34 5.10 -1.31
C PRO A 135 5.29 5.16 -2.45
N LYS A 136 4.02 5.41 -2.08
CA LYS A 136 2.87 5.58 -2.99
C LYS A 136 2.84 6.92 -3.76
N GLU A 137 3.71 7.87 -3.44
CA GLU A 137 3.96 9.06 -4.27
C GLU A 137 4.94 8.67 -5.38
N ALA A 138 4.45 7.91 -6.35
CA ALA A 138 5.27 7.29 -7.37
C ALA A 138 5.66 8.31 -8.47
N LEU A 139 6.96 8.48 -8.73
CA LEU A 139 7.44 9.30 -9.84
C LEU A 139 7.57 8.44 -11.09
N VAL A 140 6.82 8.79 -12.13
CA VAL A 140 6.78 8.06 -13.40
C VAL A 140 7.47 8.90 -14.46
N SER A 141 8.62 8.43 -14.96
CA SER A 141 9.44 9.16 -15.95
C SER A 141 9.21 8.71 -17.40
N ASN A 142 8.77 7.45 -17.59
CA ASN A 142 8.56 6.81 -18.89
C ASN A 142 7.15 6.19 -18.96
N GLY A 143 6.14 6.94 -18.52
CA GLY A 143 4.76 6.46 -18.42
C GLY A 143 3.89 6.78 -19.64
N VAL A 144 4.38 7.60 -20.57
CA VAL A 144 3.62 7.94 -21.79
C VAL A 144 4.21 7.12 -22.94
N LEU A 145 3.35 6.44 -23.70
CA LEU A 145 3.73 5.57 -24.81
C LEU A 145 4.47 6.29 -25.97
N ASN A 146 4.56 7.63 -25.96
CA ASN A 146 5.08 8.40 -27.11
C ASN A 146 6.12 9.49 -26.74
N ARG A 147 6.25 9.92 -25.47
CA ARG A 147 7.21 10.95 -25.04
C ARG A 147 7.65 10.76 -23.59
N ALA A 148 8.93 10.95 -23.28
CA ALA A 148 9.44 10.91 -21.90
C ALA A 148 8.96 12.14 -21.10
N LEU A 149 7.71 12.11 -20.64
CA LEU A 149 7.17 13.07 -19.67
C LEU A 149 7.30 12.50 -18.26
N THR A 150 7.79 13.32 -17.35
CA THR A 150 7.95 12.95 -15.95
C THR A 150 6.83 13.54 -15.12
N PHE A 151 6.03 12.70 -14.48
CA PHE A 151 4.88 13.10 -13.68
C PHE A 151 4.81 12.31 -12.38
N VAL A 152 4.16 12.87 -11.37
CA VAL A 152 3.91 12.22 -10.09
C VAL A 152 2.54 11.58 -10.12
N TYR A 153 2.48 10.29 -9.78
CA TYR A 153 1.29 9.50 -9.63
C TYR A 153 1.09 9.11 -8.15
N PRO A 154 0.50 10.01 -7.33
CA PRO A 154 0.36 9.79 -5.90
C PRO A 154 -0.88 8.96 -5.55
N PHE A 155 -0.74 7.99 -4.65
CA PHE A 155 -1.83 7.22 -4.06
C PHE A 155 -2.85 6.72 -5.10
N GLY A 156 -2.35 6.17 -6.21
CA GLY A 156 -3.19 5.69 -7.30
C GLY A 156 -3.21 4.17 -7.43
N ALA A 157 -4.27 3.67 -8.03
CA ALA A 157 -4.44 2.29 -8.45
C ALA A 157 -4.07 2.11 -9.93
N THR A 158 -3.92 0.87 -10.39
CA THR A 158 -3.81 0.57 -11.82
C THR A 158 -5.19 0.32 -12.44
N LEU A 159 -5.23 0.36 -13.77
CA LEU A 159 -6.41 0.08 -14.57
C LEU A 159 -6.20 -1.20 -15.38
N SER A 160 -7.26 -1.98 -15.51
CA SER A 160 -7.36 -3.05 -16.49
C SER A 160 -8.16 -2.52 -17.68
N VAL A 161 -7.55 -2.54 -18.86
CA VAL A 161 -8.09 -1.91 -20.07
C VAL A 161 -8.18 -2.97 -21.17
N MET A 162 -9.35 -3.05 -21.80
CA MET A 162 -9.66 -3.91 -22.92
C MET A 162 -10.38 -3.11 -24.00
N LYS A 163 -10.34 -3.61 -25.24
CA LYS A 163 -11.13 -3.01 -26.33
C LYS A 163 -12.61 -3.00 -25.94
N PRO A 164 -13.32 -1.87 -26.14
CA PRO A 164 -13.03 -0.75 -27.04
C PRO A 164 -12.16 0.39 -26.46
N ALA A 165 -11.82 0.39 -25.18
CA ALA A 165 -10.97 1.42 -24.58
C ALA A 165 -9.49 1.28 -24.97
N VAL A 166 -8.73 2.37 -24.79
CA VAL A 166 -7.30 2.48 -25.11
C VAL A 166 -6.55 3.02 -23.90
N ALA A 167 -5.48 2.35 -23.51
CA ALA A 167 -4.58 2.82 -22.45
C ALA A 167 -3.66 3.92 -23.01
N VAL A 168 -3.50 5.01 -22.26
CA VAL A 168 -2.72 6.19 -22.69
C VAL A 168 -1.49 6.41 -21.81
N LEU A 169 -1.64 6.22 -20.51
CA LEU A 169 -0.54 6.27 -19.55
C LEU A 169 -0.37 4.93 -18.88
N SER A 170 0.88 4.59 -18.58
CA SER A 170 1.29 3.46 -17.78
C SER A 170 2.08 3.90 -16.54
N THR A 171 2.26 2.99 -15.58
CA THR A 171 3.15 3.15 -14.43
C THR A 171 4.63 3.23 -14.82
N GLY A 172 4.98 2.89 -16.06
CA GLY A 172 6.36 2.84 -16.55
C GLY A 172 7.20 1.74 -15.90
N SER A 173 8.52 1.82 -16.12
CA SER A 173 9.49 0.79 -15.72
C SER A 173 10.09 0.98 -14.31
N VAL A 174 9.70 2.04 -13.59
CA VAL A 174 10.31 2.41 -12.29
C VAL A 174 9.33 2.26 -11.12
N CYS A 175 8.07 1.94 -11.41
CA CYS A 175 7.01 1.77 -10.43
C CYS A 175 6.45 0.34 -10.46
N PHE A 176 6.03 -0.17 -9.31
CA PHE A 176 5.36 -1.45 -9.19
C PHE A 176 3.86 -1.25 -8.99
N PRO A 177 3.02 -1.98 -9.74
CA PRO A 177 3.37 -2.93 -10.80
C PRO A 177 3.90 -2.24 -12.08
N LEU A 178 4.84 -2.89 -12.77
CA LEU A 178 5.56 -2.32 -13.93
C LEU A 178 4.68 -2.28 -15.18
N ASN A 179 4.75 -1.21 -15.96
CA ASN A 179 4.08 -1.03 -17.26
C ASN A 179 2.56 -1.31 -17.25
N ARG A 180 1.89 -1.06 -16.13
CA ARG A 180 0.43 -1.24 -16.01
C ARG A 180 -0.31 0.04 -16.38
N PRO A 181 -1.47 -0.01 -17.04
CA PRO A 181 -2.25 1.18 -17.36
C PRO A 181 -2.66 1.97 -16.12
N ILE A 182 -2.65 3.31 -16.20
CA ILE A 182 -3.11 4.22 -15.13
C ILE A 182 -4.11 5.29 -15.63
N LEU A 183 -4.11 5.55 -16.94
CA LEU A 183 -5.08 6.41 -17.62
C LEU A 183 -5.57 5.69 -18.87
N ALA A 184 -6.89 5.60 -19.01
CA ALA A 184 -7.53 5.00 -20.16
C ALA A 184 -8.55 5.96 -20.79
N PHE A 185 -8.61 5.96 -22.11
CA PHE A 185 -9.59 6.70 -22.89
C PHE A 185 -10.51 5.75 -23.63
N TYR A 186 -11.78 6.11 -23.66
CA TYR A 186 -12.80 5.48 -24.47
C TYR A 186 -13.47 6.56 -25.32
N HIS A 187 -13.60 6.29 -26.61
CA HIS A 187 -14.28 7.17 -27.55
C HIS A 187 -15.33 6.37 -28.30
N SER A 188 -16.59 6.81 -28.21
CA SER A 188 -17.69 6.18 -28.92
C SER A 188 -17.68 6.57 -30.40
N LYS A 189 -17.54 5.57 -31.28
CA LYS A 189 -17.51 5.77 -32.74
C LYS A 189 -18.81 6.33 -33.33
N ASN A 190 -19.93 6.19 -32.62
CA ASN A 190 -21.26 6.48 -33.19
C ASN A 190 -21.76 7.90 -32.90
N GLN A 191 -21.51 8.43 -31.70
CA GLN A 191 -22.11 9.69 -31.23
C GLN A 191 -21.10 10.66 -30.59
N GLY A 192 -19.80 10.33 -30.63
CA GLY A 192 -18.71 11.24 -30.25
C GLY A 192 -18.45 11.41 -28.75
N GLY A 193 -19.21 10.74 -27.87
CA GLY A 193 -18.98 10.77 -26.43
C GLY A 193 -17.59 10.25 -26.04
N LYS A 194 -16.98 10.89 -25.04
CA LYS A 194 -15.64 10.55 -24.54
C LYS A 194 -15.69 10.22 -23.06
N LEU A 195 -15.05 9.12 -22.68
CA LEU A 195 -14.85 8.70 -21.30
C LEU A 195 -13.36 8.61 -21.03
N ALA A 196 -12.90 9.28 -19.98
CA ALA A 196 -11.55 9.14 -19.45
C ALA A 196 -11.60 8.61 -18.02
N VAL A 197 -10.73 7.64 -17.72
CA VAL A 197 -10.61 7.05 -16.39
C VAL A 197 -9.18 7.16 -15.92
N LEU A 198 -8.97 7.74 -14.74
CA LEU A 198 -7.66 7.94 -14.13
C LEU A 198 -7.64 7.27 -12.74
N GLY A 199 -6.65 6.43 -12.48
CA GLY A 199 -6.56 5.69 -11.21
C GLY A 199 -6.03 6.49 -10.00
N SER A 200 -5.80 7.81 -10.13
CA SER A 200 -5.39 8.71 -9.03
C SER A 200 -6.12 10.05 -9.05
N CYS A 201 -7.02 10.25 -8.08
CA CYS A 201 -7.66 11.54 -7.84
C CYS A 201 -6.70 12.59 -7.23
N HIS A 202 -5.61 12.13 -6.60
CA HIS A 202 -4.60 12.99 -5.98
C HIS A 202 -3.68 13.66 -7.02
N MET A 203 -3.53 13.09 -8.21
CA MET A 203 -2.66 13.60 -9.28
C MET A 203 -2.96 15.06 -9.66
N PHE A 204 -4.24 15.44 -9.68
CA PHE A 204 -4.70 16.81 -9.98
C PHE A 204 -5.01 17.65 -8.74
N SER A 205 -4.68 17.16 -7.55
CA SER A 205 -4.87 17.94 -6.33
C SER A 205 -3.88 19.11 -6.25
N ASP A 206 -4.24 20.12 -5.45
CA ASP A 206 -3.43 21.32 -5.22
C ASP A 206 -1.98 21.01 -4.78
N GLN A 207 -1.76 19.85 -4.15
CA GLN A 207 -0.43 19.44 -3.68
C GLN A 207 0.49 18.92 -4.78
N TYR A 208 -0.04 18.42 -5.90
CA TYR A 208 0.73 17.73 -6.93
C TYR A 208 0.58 18.34 -8.33
N LEU A 209 -0.45 19.14 -8.57
CA LEU A 209 -0.72 19.71 -9.89
C LEU A 209 0.43 20.59 -10.41
N ASP A 210 1.06 21.36 -9.53
CA ASP A 210 2.18 22.23 -9.87
C ASP A 210 3.55 21.52 -9.70
N LYS A 211 3.57 20.23 -9.37
CA LYS A 211 4.79 19.42 -9.25
C LYS A 211 5.08 18.67 -10.55
N GLU A 212 6.36 18.62 -10.91
CA GLU A 212 6.85 18.01 -12.16
C GLU A 212 6.05 18.50 -13.38
N GLU A 213 5.63 17.60 -14.27
CA GLU A 213 4.85 17.93 -15.46
C GLU A 213 3.37 17.54 -15.36
N ASN A 214 2.83 17.40 -14.13
CA ASN A 214 1.42 17.05 -13.90
C ASN A 214 0.44 18.04 -14.56
N SER A 215 0.82 19.33 -14.61
CA SER A 215 0.06 20.37 -15.29
C SER A 215 -0.11 20.08 -16.79
N LYS A 216 0.92 19.57 -17.47
CA LYS A 216 0.85 19.22 -18.90
C LYS A 216 -0.07 18.03 -19.14
N ILE A 217 -0.04 17.03 -18.25
CA ILE A 217 -0.94 15.88 -18.32
C ILE A 217 -2.40 16.33 -18.16
N MET A 218 -2.66 17.21 -17.19
CA MET A 218 -3.98 17.82 -17.01
C MET A 218 -4.43 18.52 -18.30
N ASP A 219 -3.57 19.37 -18.88
CA ASP A 219 -3.90 20.10 -20.11
C ASP A 219 -4.25 19.14 -21.25
N VAL A 220 -3.47 18.07 -21.46
CA VAL A 220 -3.74 17.05 -22.50
C VAL A 220 -5.05 16.31 -22.26
N VAL A 221 -5.32 15.87 -21.02
CA VAL A 221 -6.56 15.13 -20.67
C VAL A 221 -7.79 16.01 -20.88
N PHE A 222 -7.77 17.25 -20.36
CA PHE A 222 -8.90 18.17 -20.50
C PHE A 222 -9.06 18.66 -21.93
N GLN A 223 -7.96 18.89 -22.66
CA GLN A 223 -8.03 19.25 -24.08
C GLN A 223 -8.61 18.09 -24.90
N TRP A 224 -8.25 16.84 -24.61
CA TRP A 224 -8.83 15.67 -25.30
C TRP A 224 -10.33 15.52 -25.02
N LEU A 225 -10.77 15.73 -23.78
CA LEU A 225 -12.19 15.68 -23.41
C LEU A 225 -12.97 16.84 -24.04
N THR A 226 -12.44 18.06 -23.97
CA THR A 226 -13.17 19.27 -24.37
C THR A 226 -13.08 19.59 -25.86
N THR A 227 -12.01 19.19 -26.53
CA THR A 227 -11.69 19.55 -27.93
C THR A 227 -11.74 18.31 -28.83
N GLY A 228 -12.23 18.46 -30.05
CA GLY A 228 -12.30 17.39 -31.06
C GLY A 228 -10.98 17.09 -31.78
N ASP A 229 -9.96 17.93 -31.60
CA ASP A 229 -8.78 17.96 -32.47
C ASP A 229 -7.73 16.89 -32.17
N ILE A 230 -7.78 16.27 -30.99
CA ILE A 230 -6.79 15.26 -30.59
C ILE A 230 -7.30 13.86 -30.98
N HIS A 231 -6.82 13.38 -32.11
CA HIS A 231 -6.96 11.98 -32.51
C HIS A 231 -5.83 11.14 -31.89
N LEU A 232 -6.20 10.05 -31.22
CA LEU A 232 -5.25 9.07 -30.75
C LEU A 232 -4.58 8.39 -31.95
N ASN A 233 -3.28 8.15 -31.86
CA ASN A 233 -2.55 7.39 -32.88
C ASN A 233 -3.14 5.98 -32.95
N GLN A 234 -3.55 5.55 -34.14
CA GLN A 234 -4.19 4.25 -34.35
C GLN A 234 -3.26 3.08 -34.03
N ILE A 235 -1.94 3.27 -34.20
CA ILE A 235 -0.92 2.27 -33.90
C ILE A 235 -0.83 2.03 -32.37
N ASP A 236 -0.66 3.11 -31.59
CA ASP A 236 -0.60 3.07 -30.13
C ASP A 236 -1.94 2.56 -29.54
N ALA A 237 -3.05 2.82 -30.24
CA ALA A 237 -4.35 2.29 -29.87
C ALA A 237 -4.46 0.78 -30.12
N GLU A 238 -3.90 0.25 -31.21
CA GLU A 238 -3.98 -1.16 -31.60
C GLU A 238 -3.08 -2.06 -30.75
N ASP A 239 -1.88 -1.62 -30.40
CA ASP A 239 -0.92 -2.38 -29.57
C ASP A 239 -0.26 -1.50 -28.50
N PRO A 240 -0.94 -1.22 -27.37
CA PRO A 240 -0.33 -0.49 -26.27
C PRO A 240 0.77 -1.34 -25.60
N GLU A 241 1.95 -0.76 -25.35
CA GLU A 241 3.05 -1.41 -24.60
C GLU A 241 2.74 -1.55 -23.10
N ILE A 242 1.71 -2.34 -22.77
CA ILE A 242 1.23 -2.57 -21.41
C ILE A 242 1.48 -4.02 -21.00
N SER A 243 1.77 -4.22 -19.71
CA SER A 243 1.96 -5.55 -19.15
C SER A 243 0.62 -6.17 -18.72
N ASP A 244 0.53 -7.50 -18.85
CA ASP A 244 -0.60 -8.26 -18.33
C ASP A 244 -0.72 -8.13 -16.81
N TYR A 245 -1.94 -8.23 -16.30
CA TYR A 245 -2.16 -8.17 -14.86
C TYR A 245 -1.69 -9.45 -14.22
N MET A 246 -0.69 -9.34 -13.35
CA MET A 246 -0.35 -10.43 -12.44
C MET A 246 -0.87 -10.09 -11.05
N MET A 247 -1.56 -11.04 -10.42
CA MET A 247 -1.96 -10.91 -9.02
C MET A 247 -0.71 -10.84 -8.15
N LEU A 248 -0.43 -9.65 -7.64
CA LEU A 248 0.67 -9.40 -6.72
C LEU A 248 0.18 -9.51 -5.28
N PRO A 249 1.07 -9.85 -4.32
CA PRO A 249 0.76 -9.70 -2.90
C PRO A 249 0.43 -8.23 -2.60
N ASP A 250 -0.41 -7.99 -1.60
CA ASP A 250 -0.97 -6.66 -1.29
C ASP A 250 0.14 -5.61 -1.01
N THR A 251 0.52 -4.90 -2.06
CA THR A 251 1.52 -3.83 -2.03
C THR A 251 1.02 -2.63 -1.22
N ALA A 252 -0.29 -2.47 -1.07
CA ALA A 252 -0.89 -1.39 -0.29
C ALA A 252 -0.62 -1.59 1.21
N THR A 253 -0.87 -2.80 1.76
CA THR A 253 -0.50 -3.07 3.17
C THR A 253 1.00 -3.11 3.39
N LEU A 254 1.79 -3.61 2.42
CA LEU A 254 3.24 -3.61 2.54
C LEU A 254 3.84 -2.19 2.56
N SER A 255 3.29 -1.27 1.77
CA SER A 255 3.77 0.12 1.73
C SER A 255 3.34 0.96 2.94
N GLU A 256 2.26 0.60 3.62
CA GLU A 256 1.85 1.21 4.90
C GLU A 256 2.74 0.77 6.07
N ARG A 257 3.39 -0.40 5.96
CA ARG A 257 4.45 -0.81 6.89
C ARG A 257 5.74 -0.06 6.56
N LEU A 258 5.77 1.23 6.90
CA LEU A 258 6.98 2.03 6.93
C LEU A 258 8.00 1.33 7.84
N ARG A 259 8.87 0.52 7.24
CA ARG A 259 10.10 0.12 7.91
C ARG A 259 10.91 1.40 7.98
N VAL A 260 11.26 1.83 9.19
CA VAL A 260 12.28 2.86 9.40
C VAL A 260 13.46 2.43 8.54
N CYS A 261 13.72 3.14 7.44
CA CYS A 261 14.81 2.78 6.56
C CYS A 261 16.08 2.72 7.41
N LEU A 262 16.95 1.77 7.10
CA LEU A 262 18.37 1.88 7.42
C LEU A 262 18.75 3.34 7.20
N GLN A 263 19.21 3.97 8.27
CA GLN A 263 19.86 5.27 8.23
C GLN A 263 20.70 5.30 6.96
N GLU A 264 20.54 6.32 6.11
CA GLU A 264 21.51 6.56 5.03
C GLU A 264 22.88 6.43 5.70
N GLY A 265 23.70 5.49 5.20
CA GLY A 265 25.06 5.38 5.71
C GLY A 265 25.67 6.77 5.54
N ASP A 266 26.20 7.32 6.62
CA ASP A 266 26.91 8.60 6.59
C ASP A 266 27.86 8.60 5.38
N GLU A 267 27.96 9.72 4.66
CA GLU A 267 28.86 9.83 3.51
C GLU A 267 30.23 9.24 3.88
N ASN A 268 30.69 8.25 3.11
CA ASN A 268 31.97 7.61 3.38
C ASN A 268 33.04 8.72 3.50
N PRO A 269 33.76 8.80 4.64
CA PRO A 269 34.77 9.83 4.82
C PRO A 269 35.77 9.75 3.67
N ARG A 270 36.17 10.92 3.14
CA ARG A 270 37.10 11.02 2.00
C ARG A 270 38.43 10.34 2.25
N ASP A 271 38.79 10.17 3.52
CA ASP A 271 39.98 9.48 3.98
C ASP A 271 39.61 8.07 4.44
N PHE A 272 39.86 7.06 3.59
CA PHE A 272 39.52 5.67 3.88
C PHE A 272 40.25 5.11 5.11
N THR A 273 41.30 5.79 5.57
CA THR A 273 42.07 5.44 6.77
C THR A 273 41.28 5.60 8.06
N THR A 274 40.25 6.47 8.09
CA THR A 274 39.39 6.65 9.28
C THR A 274 38.37 5.52 9.45
N LEU A 275 38.19 4.66 8.44
CA LEU A 275 37.34 3.47 8.52
C LEU A 275 38.04 2.28 9.19
N PHE A 276 39.36 2.39 9.41
CA PHE A 276 40.15 1.37 10.08
C PHE A 276 40.38 1.78 11.54
N ASP A 277 39.58 1.23 12.44
CA ASP A 277 39.88 1.29 13.86
C ASP A 277 41.01 0.30 14.18
N LEU A 278 42.23 0.81 14.33
CA LEU A 278 43.41 0.03 14.72
C LEU A 278 43.48 -0.19 16.24
N SER A 279 42.50 0.28 17.01
CA SER A 279 42.41 -0.02 18.43
C SER A 279 42.06 -1.50 18.60
N ILE A 280 43.06 -2.27 19.05
CA ILE A 280 42.89 -3.68 19.36
C ILE A 280 41.81 -3.77 20.45
N TYR A 281 40.66 -4.34 20.10
CA TYR A 281 39.55 -4.56 21.01
C TYR A 281 40.04 -5.39 22.21
N GLN A 282 40.17 -4.76 23.37
CA GLN A 282 40.51 -5.46 24.60
C GLN A 282 39.24 -6.12 25.13
N LEU A 283 39.12 -7.44 24.94
CA LEU A 283 38.04 -8.24 25.51
C LEU A 283 38.19 -8.26 27.04
N ASP A 284 37.53 -7.31 27.71
CA ASP A 284 37.50 -7.25 29.17
C ASP A 284 36.55 -8.33 29.73
N THR A 285 37.13 -9.48 30.09
CA THR A 285 36.44 -10.65 30.63
C THR A 285 36.08 -10.54 32.11
N THR A 286 36.27 -9.37 32.74
CA THR A 286 36.00 -9.15 34.18
C THR A 286 34.54 -9.38 34.60
N SER A 287 33.60 -9.25 33.68
CA SER A 287 32.16 -9.46 33.92
C SER A 287 31.71 -10.91 33.74
N LEU A 288 32.48 -11.74 33.01
CA LEU A 288 32.16 -13.14 32.72
C LEU A 288 31.97 -14.01 33.99
N PRO A 289 32.81 -13.88 35.05
CA PRO A 289 32.65 -14.66 36.28
C PRO A 289 31.38 -14.33 37.05
N LYS A 290 30.86 -13.10 36.93
CA LYS A 290 29.61 -12.68 37.59
C LYS A 290 28.40 -13.34 36.90
N VAL A 291 28.43 -13.41 35.57
CA VAL A 291 27.39 -14.09 34.78
C VAL A 291 27.42 -15.60 35.01
N ILE A 292 28.60 -16.22 35.03
CA ILE A 292 28.72 -17.67 35.31
C ILE A 292 28.23 -18.01 36.73
N LYS A 293 28.37 -17.10 37.70
CA LYS A 293 27.86 -17.28 39.07
C LYS A 293 26.35 -17.14 39.21
N SER A 294 25.65 -16.43 38.32
CA SER A 294 24.19 -16.23 38.42
C SER A 294 23.37 -17.33 37.73
N VAL A 295 23.93 -17.98 36.71
CA VAL A 295 23.28 -19.07 35.97
C VAL A 295 22.82 -20.27 36.84
N PRO A 296 23.59 -20.77 37.83
CA PRO A 296 23.15 -21.92 38.64
C PRO A 296 21.95 -21.59 39.56
N VAL A 297 21.77 -20.33 39.95
CA VAL A 297 20.68 -19.91 40.84
C VAL A 297 19.34 -19.89 40.09
N ALA A 298 19.35 -19.44 38.83
CA ALA A 298 18.15 -19.40 38.00
C ALA A 298 17.67 -20.81 37.56
N LEU A 299 18.60 -21.71 37.21
CA LEU A 299 18.28 -23.10 36.87
C LEU A 299 17.72 -23.89 38.06
N GLY A 300 18.23 -23.63 39.28
CA GLY A 300 17.72 -24.27 40.50
C GLY A 300 16.29 -23.84 40.86
N ALA A 301 15.94 -22.58 40.63
CA ALA A 301 14.58 -22.08 40.86
C ALA A 301 13.58 -22.68 39.86
N ALA A 302 13.95 -22.77 38.58
CA ALA A 302 13.10 -23.37 37.55
C ALA A 302 12.84 -24.87 37.78
N LEU A 303 13.86 -25.63 38.19
CA LEU A 303 13.70 -27.04 38.57
C LEU A 303 12.79 -27.22 39.79
N ARG A 304 12.82 -26.29 40.75
CA ARG A 304 11.98 -26.34 41.95
C ARG A 304 10.49 -26.16 41.61
N SER A 305 10.16 -25.23 40.71
CA SER A 305 8.78 -25.05 40.24
C SER A 305 8.28 -26.24 39.42
N ILE A 306 9.12 -26.84 38.56
CA ILE A 306 8.72 -27.99 37.74
C ILE A 306 8.49 -29.24 38.60
N LEU A 307 9.33 -29.49 39.62
CA LEU A 307 9.19 -30.65 40.50
C LEU A 307 8.04 -30.53 41.49
N SER A 308 7.72 -29.32 41.97
CA SER A 308 6.55 -29.04 42.82
C SER A 308 5.24 -29.43 42.14
N VAL A 309 5.06 -29.03 40.89
CA VAL A 309 3.84 -29.33 40.10
C VAL A 309 3.72 -30.82 39.78
N TRP A 310 4.84 -31.54 39.63
CA TRP A 310 4.83 -32.96 39.30
C TRP A 310 4.53 -33.85 40.51
N PHE A 311 5.02 -33.49 41.70
CA PHE A 311 4.80 -34.27 42.94
C PHE A 311 3.39 -34.08 43.53
N GLU A 312 2.78 -32.91 43.41
CA GLU A 312 1.36 -32.70 43.80
C GLU A 312 0.38 -33.55 42.98
N ASN A 313 0.76 -33.91 41.74
CA ASN A 313 -0.04 -34.74 40.85
C ASN A 313 0.24 -36.25 40.96
N LEU A 314 1.15 -36.69 41.85
CA LEU A 314 1.41 -38.10 42.10
C LEU A 314 0.55 -38.62 43.27
N SER A 315 -0.61 -39.19 42.96
CA SER A 315 -1.44 -39.92 43.93
C SER A 315 -0.83 -41.29 44.24
N LEU A 316 0.12 -41.33 45.17
CA LEU A 316 0.63 -42.57 45.75
C LEU A 316 -0.19 -42.95 46.98
N GLY A 317 -0.73 -44.17 47.00
CA GLY A 317 -1.51 -44.71 48.11
C GLY A 317 -0.77 -44.65 49.45
N THR A 318 -1.54 -44.57 50.54
CA THR A 318 -1.03 -44.49 51.92
C THR A 318 -0.09 -45.65 52.23
N GLY A 319 1.18 -45.35 52.50
CA GLY A 319 2.19 -46.31 52.96
C GLY A 319 3.47 -46.40 52.11
N VAL A 320 3.56 -45.73 50.96
CA VAL A 320 4.74 -45.84 50.07
C VAL A 320 5.78 -44.75 50.38
N ARG A 321 6.99 -45.15 50.82
CA ARG A 321 8.14 -44.25 50.96
C ARG A 321 8.90 -44.12 49.63
N VAL A 322 9.25 -42.90 49.26
CA VAL A 322 9.87 -42.59 47.97
C VAL A 322 11.09 -41.70 48.19
N MET A 323 12.25 -42.18 47.77
CA MET A 323 13.50 -41.39 47.81
C MET A 323 13.88 -40.89 46.43
N ALA A 324 14.21 -39.60 46.35
CA ALA A 324 14.67 -38.93 45.14
C ALA A 324 16.17 -38.60 45.25
N TYR A 325 16.92 -38.96 44.21
CA TYR A 325 18.38 -38.78 44.12
C TYR A 325 18.68 -37.85 42.95
N VAL A 326 19.52 -36.84 43.18
CA VAL A 326 20.10 -36.01 42.11
C VAL A 326 21.46 -36.58 41.75
N VAL A 327 21.63 -37.00 40.50
CA VAL A 327 22.86 -37.66 40.04
C VAL A 327 23.60 -36.75 39.05
N CYS A 328 24.92 -36.61 39.23
CA CYS A 328 25.77 -35.89 38.29
C CYS A 328 25.91 -36.68 36.99
N LYS A 329 25.64 -36.02 35.85
CA LYS A 329 25.63 -36.70 34.54
C LYS A 329 27.02 -37.18 34.10
N THR A 330 28.08 -36.51 34.58
CA THR A 330 29.47 -36.77 34.18
C THR A 330 30.16 -37.87 35.00
N CYS A 331 29.81 -38.06 36.27
CA CYS A 331 30.45 -39.07 37.13
C CYS A 331 29.49 -40.11 37.71
N SER A 332 28.19 -40.02 37.43
CA SER A 332 27.13 -40.93 37.93
C SER A 332 27.06 -41.09 39.45
N GLN A 333 27.69 -40.19 40.22
CA GLN A 333 27.61 -40.14 41.68
C GLN A 333 26.39 -39.34 42.15
N VAL A 334 25.80 -39.79 43.26
CA VAL A 334 24.70 -39.09 43.93
C VAL A 334 25.26 -37.81 44.57
N CYS A 335 24.62 -36.69 44.26
CA CYS A 335 25.01 -35.36 44.72
C CYS A 335 24.18 -34.89 45.91
N ASP A 336 22.95 -35.39 46.05
CA ASP A 336 22.07 -35.14 47.20
C ASP A 336 20.89 -36.13 47.19
N GLU A 337 20.31 -36.36 48.37
CA GLU A 337 19.19 -37.28 48.60
C GLU A 337 18.12 -36.60 49.47
N ALA A 338 16.85 -36.79 49.15
CA ALA A 338 15.75 -36.33 50.01
C ALA A 338 14.59 -37.34 50.04
N ASP A 339 14.02 -37.48 51.24
CA ASP A 339 12.81 -38.26 51.51
C ASP A 339 11.57 -37.34 51.48
N LYS A 340 10.41 -37.92 51.17
CA LYS A 340 9.14 -37.22 50.97
C LYS A 340 8.77 -36.29 52.13
N ASP A 341 9.06 -36.70 53.36
CA ASP A 341 8.69 -35.97 54.59
C ASP A 341 9.66 -34.81 54.93
N SER A 342 10.74 -34.64 54.18
CA SER A 342 11.79 -33.64 54.45
C SER A 342 12.06 -32.69 53.27
N TRP A 343 11.21 -32.74 52.23
CA TRP A 343 11.44 -32.04 50.95
C TRP A 343 11.28 -30.51 51.05
N GLU A 344 10.50 -29.99 52.01
CA GLU A 344 10.32 -28.54 52.20
C GLU A 344 11.64 -27.84 52.59
N ASN A 345 12.57 -28.57 53.20
CA ASN A 345 13.92 -28.09 53.52
C ASN A 345 14.93 -28.36 52.39
N TRP A 346 14.49 -28.93 51.26
CA TRP A 346 15.37 -29.27 50.15
C TRP A 346 15.68 -28.03 49.30
N GLY A 347 16.83 -27.44 49.57
CA GLY A 347 17.43 -26.41 48.73
C GLY A 347 17.82 -25.11 49.45
N GLY A 348 18.63 -25.23 50.50
CA GLY A 348 19.46 -24.13 51.00
C GLY A 348 20.97 -24.32 50.73
N GLY A 349 21.40 -25.53 50.35
CA GLY A 349 22.81 -25.90 50.19
C GLY A 349 23.32 -25.76 48.76
N ARG A 350 24.57 -25.31 48.61
CA ARG A 350 25.30 -25.31 47.34
C ARG A 350 25.53 -26.77 46.92
N TRP A 351 24.84 -27.24 45.88
CA TRP A 351 25.02 -28.58 45.31
C TRP A 351 26.45 -28.75 44.78
N ARG A 352 27.36 -29.26 45.62
CA ARG A 352 28.73 -29.59 45.23
C ARG A 352 28.89 -31.11 45.25
N GLY A 353 28.88 -31.72 44.07
CA GLY A 353 29.54 -33.01 43.91
C GLY A 353 31.06 -32.82 44.01
N ASN A 354 31.79 -33.85 44.45
CA ASN A 354 33.25 -33.85 44.57
C ASN A 354 34.02 -33.61 43.25
N CYS A 355 33.33 -33.62 42.11
CA CYS A 355 33.87 -33.10 40.85
C CYS A 355 33.37 -31.66 40.67
N GLY A 356 34.26 -30.67 40.79
CA GLY A 356 33.98 -29.23 40.72
C GLY A 356 33.42 -28.67 39.40
N ARG A 357 32.51 -29.37 38.71
CA ARG A 357 31.73 -28.90 37.56
C ARG A 357 30.22 -29.04 37.83
N LEU A 358 29.50 -27.94 37.62
CA LEU A 358 28.05 -27.77 37.85
C LEU A 358 27.20 -28.30 36.69
N LEU A 359 27.11 -29.61 36.50
CA LEU A 359 26.16 -30.23 35.57
C LEU A 359 25.42 -31.39 36.25
N CYS A 360 24.54 -31.05 37.20
CA CYS A 360 23.52 -31.97 37.72
C CYS A 360 22.29 -31.88 36.81
N SER A 361 21.91 -32.98 36.16
CA SER A 361 20.81 -32.94 35.17
C SER A 361 19.97 -34.21 35.12
N ARG A 362 20.03 -35.10 36.13
CA ARG A 362 19.25 -36.34 36.12
C ARG A 362 18.70 -36.67 37.51
N LEU A 363 17.37 -36.69 37.63
CA LEU A 363 16.65 -37.13 38.81
C LEU A 363 16.37 -38.64 38.69
N ARG A 364 16.69 -39.43 39.72
CA ARG A 364 16.26 -40.84 39.82
C ARG A 364 15.38 -40.99 41.06
N ILE A 365 14.26 -41.69 40.92
CA ILE A 365 13.33 -41.97 42.00
C ILE A 365 13.36 -43.47 42.27
N ARG A 366 13.51 -43.86 43.54
CA ARG A 366 13.50 -45.27 43.96
C ARG A 366 12.37 -45.47 44.96
N HIS A 367 11.49 -46.43 44.67
CA HIS A 367 10.51 -46.91 45.64
C HIS A 367 11.23 -47.73 46.70
N LEU A 368 11.04 -47.36 47.97
CA LEU A 368 11.41 -48.19 49.11
C LEU A 368 10.13 -48.94 49.49
N GLY A 369 10.20 -50.26 49.39
CA GLY A 369 9.06 -51.16 49.66
C GLY A 369 8.55 -51.06 51.09
#